data_AF-A0A522JL58-F1
#
_entry.id   AF-A0A522JL58-F1
#
_cell.length_a   1.000
_cell.length_b   1.000
_cell.length_c   1.000
_cell.angle_alpha   90.00
_cell.angle_beta   90.00
_cell.angle_gamma   90.00
#
_symmetry.space_group_name_H-M   'P 1'
#
loop_
_entity.id
_entity.type
_entity.pdbx_description
1 polymer ?
#
loop_
_entity_poly.entity_id
_entity_poly.type
_entity_poly.pdbx_seq_one_letter_code
_entity_poly.pdbx_strand_id
1 'polypeptide(L)' 'MTRSLADALPDEIARVTEVLGHYIEIGPAGMFGAAIIRLALDKATRALASGDVVEMISAYRELQEIES' A
#
# COMPACT_ATOMS: atom_id res chain seq x y z
N MET A 1 11.72 20.70 0.70
CA MET A 1 10.33 20.80 0.21
C MET A 1 9.46 19.89 1.04
N THR A 2 8.31 20.37 1.49
CA THR A 2 7.33 19.54 2.21
C THR A 2 6.62 18.65 1.19
N ARG A 3 6.71 17.31 1.33
CA ARG A 3 5.97 16.39 0.45
C ARG A 3 4.48 16.42 0.81
N SER A 4 3.62 16.50 -0.20
CA SER A 4 2.18 16.37 0.02
C SER A 4 1.79 14.90 0.12
N LEU A 5 0.60 14.63 0.66
CA LEU A 5 0.05 13.27 0.68
C LEU A 5 -0.22 12.74 -0.74
N ALA A 6 -0.56 13.63 -1.69
CA ALA A 6 -0.75 13.28 -3.09
C ALA A 6 0.55 12.82 -3.77
N ASP A 7 1.71 13.25 -3.28
CA ASP A 7 3.02 12.79 -3.74
C ASP A 7 3.48 11.54 -2.97
N ALA A 8 3.27 11.51 -1.64
CA ALA A 8 3.78 10.46 -0.78
C ALA A 8 3.00 9.13 -0.89
N LEU A 9 1.67 9.18 -1.10
CA LEU A 9 0.86 7.98 -1.20
C LEU A 9 1.21 7.11 -2.43
N PRO A 10 1.38 7.66 -3.65
CA PRO A 10 1.87 6.90 -4.80
C PRO A 10 3.22 6.21 -4.57
N ASP A 11 4.18 6.93 -3.96
CA ASP A 11 5.50 6.37 -3.63
C ASP A 11 5.38 5.15 -2.69
N GLU A 12 4.51 5.26 -1.68
CA GLU A 12 4.29 4.20 -0.70
C GLU A 12 3.56 2.99 -1.29
N ILE A 13 2.59 3.23 -2.19
CA ILE A 13 1.94 2.17 -2.99
C ILE A 13 3.00 1.40 -3.80
N ALA A 14 3.94 2.10 -4.43
CA ALA A 14 5.03 1.47 -5.18
C ALA A 14 5.92 0.62 -4.27
N ARG A 15 6.37 1.16 -3.13
CA ARG A 15 7.17 0.42 -2.13
C ARG A 15 6.47 -0.85 -1.67
N VAL A 16 5.20 -0.77 -1.25
CA VAL A 16 4.47 -1.93 -0.74
C VAL A 16 4.18 -2.96 -1.86
N THR A 17 4.09 -2.52 -3.12
CA THR A 17 4.01 -3.43 -4.26
C THR A 17 5.28 -4.27 -4.42
N GLU A 18 6.46 -3.72 -4.11
CA GLU A 18 7.71 -4.51 -4.06
C GLU A 18 7.66 -5.54 -2.92
N VAL A 19 7.19 -5.15 -1.73
CA VAL A 19 7.00 -6.08 -0.59
C VAL A 19 6.06 -7.21 -0.93
N LEU A 20 4.95 -6.93 -1.64
CA LEU A 20 4.04 -7.96 -2.15
C LEU A 20 4.77 -9.00 -3.01
N GLY A 21 5.76 -8.57 -3.81
CA GLY A 21 6.61 -9.46 -4.60
C GLY A 21 7.28 -10.53 -3.75
N HIS A 22 7.86 -10.15 -2.61
CA HIS A 22 8.49 -11.09 -1.67
C HIS A 22 7.50 -12.14 -1.15
N TYR A 23 6.28 -11.74 -0.78
CA TYR A 23 5.25 -12.68 -0.32
C TYR A 23 4.78 -13.64 -1.42
N ILE A 24 4.76 -13.19 -2.67
CA ILE A 24 4.44 -14.05 -3.82
C ILE A 24 5.55 -15.06 -4.07
N GLU A 25 6.82 -14.65 -3.96
CA GLU A 25 7.99 -15.51 -4.15
C GLU A 25 8.08 -16.65 -3.13
N ILE A 26 7.56 -16.47 -1.91
CA ILE A 26 7.45 -17.53 -0.89
C ILE A 26 6.53 -18.68 -1.36
N GLY A 27 5.59 -18.42 -2.27
CA GLY A 27 4.63 -19.41 -2.76
C GLY A 27 3.46 -19.65 -1.79
N PRO A 28 2.92 -20.88 -1.66
CA PRO A 28 1.70 -21.14 -0.90
C PRO A 28 1.71 -20.64 0.55
N ALA A 29 2.87 -20.67 1.22
CA ALA A 29 3.02 -20.18 2.59
C ALA A 29 2.89 -18.64 2.71
N GLY A 30 3.20 -17.90 1.64
CA GLY A 30 3.11 -16.43 1.59
C GLY A 30 1.76 -15.90 1.13
N MET A 31 0.87 -16.77 0.61
CA MET A 31 -0.40 -16.34 -0.01
C MET A 31 -1.33 -15.58 0.93
N PHE A 32 -1.34 -15.93 2.22
CA PHE A 32 -2.16 -15.21 3.20
C PHE A 32 -1.67 -13.76 3.37
N GLY A 33 -0.37 -13.56 3.58
CA GLY A 33 0.21 -12.22 3.66
C GLY A 33 0.04 -11.43 2.36
N ALA A 34 0.25 -12.07 1.20
CA ALA A 34 0.02 -11.47 -0.10
C ALA A 34 -1.43 -10.98 -0.28
N ALA A 35 -2.43 -11.71 0.24
CA ALA A 35 -3.83 -11.30 0.16
C ALA A 35 -4.11 -10.05 1.01
N ILE A 36 -3.54 -9.95 2.21
CA ILE A 36 -3.67 -8.77 3.07
C ILE A 36 -3.01 -7.55 2.42
N ILE A 37 -1.80 -7.70 1.88
CA ILE A 37 -1.09 -6.61 1.22
C ILE A 37 -1.86 -6.12 -0.02
N ARG A 38 -2.40 -7.05 -0.83
CA ARG A 38 -3.25 -6.69 -1.99
C ARG A 38 -4.47 -5.88 -1.58
N LEU A 39 -5.12 -6.25 -0.47
CA LEU A 39 -6.27 -5.52 0.04
C LEU A 39 -5.89 -4.07 0.44
N ALA A 40 -4.76 -3.90 1.13
CA ALA A 40 -4.27 -2.57 1.50
C ALA A 40 -3.95 -1.71 0.26
N LEU A 41 -3.29 -2.30 -0.75
CA LEU A 41 -2.98 -1.62 -2.02
C LEU A 41 -4.25 -1.22 -2.81
N ASP A 42 -5.28 -2.06 -2.86
CA ASP A 42 -6.55 -1.73 -3.53
C ASP A 42 -7.28 -0.57 -2.83
N LYS A 43 -7.30 -0.56 -1.48
CA LYS A 43 -7.84 0.57 -0.72
C LYS A 43 -7.08 1.86 -1.02
N ALA A 44 -5.74 1.83 -0.97
CA ALA A 44 -4.91 3.00 -1.19
C ALA A 44 -5.06 3.58 -2.60
N THR A 45 -5.10 2.71 -3.61
CA THR A 45 -5.31 3.14 -5.01
C THR A 45 -6.70 3.73 -5.24
N ARG A 46 -7.76 3.18 -4.61
CA ARG A 46 -9.11 3.77 -4.65
C ARG A 46 -9.17 5.13 -3.96
N ALA A 47 -8.59 5.24 -2.77
CA ALA A 47 -8.56 6.49 -2.02
C ALA A 47 -7.82 7.60 -2.79
N LEU A 48 -6.70 7.25 -3.44
CA LEU A 48 -5.98 8.17 -4.31
C LEU A 48 -6.83 8.60 -5.52
N ALA A 49 -7.54 7.67 -6.15
CA ALA A 49 -8.37 7.95 -7.32
C ALA A 49 -9.63 8.77 -6.98
N SER A 50 -10.21 8.60 -5.79
CA SER A 50 -11.36 9.37 -5.32
C SER A 50 -10.98 10.80 -4.91
N GLY A 51 -9.72 11.02 -4.51
CA GLY A 51 -9.26 12.28 -3.94
C GLY A 51 -9.77 12.53 -2.51
N ASP A 52 -10.33 11.51 -1.85
CA ASP A 52 -10.74 11.60 -0.46
C ASP A 52 -9.50 11.64 0.44
N VAL A 53 -9.16 12.84 0.90
CA VAL A 53 -7.95 13.08 1.70
C VAL A 53 -7.97 12.30 3.01
N VAL A 54 -9.13 12.05 3.62
CA VAL A 54 -9.19 11.30 4.89
C VAL A 54 -8.90 9.83 4.64
N GLU A 55 -9.49 9.24 3.60
CA GLU A 55 -9.18 7.87 3.20
C GLU A 55 -7.72 7.73 2.77
N MET A 56 -7.17 8.71 2.05
CA MET A 56 -5.76 8.73 1.66
C MET A 56 -4.84 8.72 2.88
N ILE A 57 -5.14 9.49 3.94
CA ILE A 57 -4.32 9.50 5.18
C ILE A 57 -4.38 8.13 5.85
N SER A 58 -5.57 7.55 5.94
CA SER A 58 -5.76 6.24 6.57
C SER A 58 -5.02 5.14 5.82
N ALA A 59 -5.18 5.10 4.49
CA ALA A 59 -4.53 4.11 3.64
C ALA A 59 -3.01 4.28 3.64
N TYR A 60 -2.51 5.52 3.63
CA TYR A 60 -1.07 5.80 3.72
C TYR A 60 -0.48 5.22 5.01
N ARG A 61 -1.14 5.41 6.16
CA ARG A 61 -0.69 4.83 7.43
C ARG A 61 -0.75 3.31 7.44
N GLU A 62 -1.82 2.71 6.90
CA GLU A 62 -1.95 1.25 6.78
C GLU A 62 -0.80 0.66 5.94
N LEU A 63 -0.40 1.32 4.84
CA LEU A 63 0.74 0.90 4.03
C LEU A 63 2.08 1.02 4.77
N GLN A 64 2.27 2.06 5.60
CA GLN A 64 3.49 2.23 6.38
C GLN A 64 3.70 1.15 7.45
N GLU A 65 2.63 0.48 7.90
CA GLU A 65 2.71 -0.65 8.83
C GLU A 65 3.17 -1.95 8.15
N ILE A 66 3.19 -2.00 6.81
CA ILE A 66 3.65 -3.15 6.05
C ILE A 66 5.18 -3.07 5.92
N GLU A 67 5.85 -3.79 6.82
CA GLU A 67 7.31 -3.92 6.84
C GLU A 67 7.82 -4.93 5.79
N SER A 68 8.95 -4.60 5.19
CA SER A 68 9.71 -5.41 4.21
C SER A 68 10.63 -6.42 4.90
#